data_AF-A0A7W1DVP4-F1
#
_entry.id   AF-A0A7W1DVP4-F1
#
_cell.length_a   1.000
_cell.length_b   1.000
_cell.length_c   1.000
_cell.angle_alpha   90.00
_cell.angle_beta   90.00
_cell.angle_gamma   90.00
#
_symmetry.space_group_name_H-M   'P 1'
#
loop_
_entity.id
_entity.type
_entity.pdbx_description
1 polymer ?
#
loop_
_entity_poly.entity_id
_entity_poly.type
_entity_poly.pdbx_seq_one_letter_code
_entity_poly.pdbx_strand_id
1 'polypeptide(L)'
;MNAPPGLGSRGTEVLRSQVAIEVVLTAYAIVAALLVARLVVHMLAIPRWIWTRSTIDAATQMLILPLTLLPGASGTIVGDATLPDFTAVGTMALVPLVLIARSHRAG
;
A
#
# COMPACT_ATOMS: atom_id res chain seq x y z
N MET A 1 -50.94 13.36 -13.46
CA MET A 1 -49.56 13.75 -13.82
C MET A 1 -48.62 13.13 -12.80
N ASN A 2 -47.97 12.02 -13.15
CA ASN A 2 -47.03 11.34 -12.26
C ASN A 2 -45.62 11.88 -12.57
N ALA A 3 -45.00 12.56 -11.61
CA ALA A 3 -43.60 12.95 -11.70
C ALA A 3 -42.71 11.70 -11.59
N PRO A 4 -41.65 11.54 -12.40
CA PRO A 4 -40.76 10.39 -12.30
C PRO A 4 -39.94 10.45 -11.00
N PRO A 5 -39.99 9.41 -10.14
CA PRO A 5 -39.11 9.31 -8.98
C PRO A 5 -37.76 8.73 -9.43
N GLY A 6 -36.64 9.38 -9.07
CA GLY A 6 -35.34 8.67 -9.12
C GLY A 6 -34.07 9.48 -9.41
N LEU A 7 -34.12 10.80 -9.64
CA LEU A 7 -32.89 11.56 -9.96
C LEU A 7 -32.02 11.88 -8.72
N GLY A 8 -32.63 12.04 -7.54
CA GLY A 8 -31.90 12.40 -6.30
C GLY A 8 -31.05 11.28 -5.70
N SER A 9 -31.47 10.01 -5.84
CA SER A 9 -30.75 8.85 -5.28
C SER A 9 -29.53 8.45 -6.11
N ARG A 10 -29.57 8.60 -7.44
CA ARG A 10 -28.43 8.27 -8.31
C ARG A 10 -27.24 9.22 -8.13
N GLY A 11 -27.48 10.53 -7.98
CA GLY A 11 -26.40 11.49 -7.76
C GLY A 11 -25.68 11.32 -6.43
N THR A 12 -26.43 11.01 -5.36
CA THR A 12 -25.87 10.74 -4.04
C THR A 12 -25.10 9.41 -3.97
N GLU A 13 -25.52 8.40 -4.74
CA GLU A 13 -24.81 7.12 -4.85
C GLU A 13 -23.45 7.26 -5.58
N VAL A 14 -23.40 8.04 -6.66
CA VAL A 14 -22.14 8.34 -7.39
C VAL A 14 -21.15 9.11 -6.52
N LEU A 15 -21.61 10.14 -5.82
CA LEU A 15 -20.78 10.92 -4.87
C LEU A 15 -20.18 10.01 -3.78
N ARG A 16 -21.00 9.11 -3.20
CA ARG A 16 -20.52 8.17 -2.17
C ARG A 16 -19.50 7.19 -2.72
N SER A 17 -19.67 6.72 -3.96
CA SER A 17 -18.72 5.84 -4.63
C SER A 17 -17.37 6.52 -4.88
N GLN A 18 -17.39 7.78 -5.34
CA GLN A 18 -16.17 8.55 -5.59
C GLN A 18 -15.38 8.80 -4.30
N VAL A 19 -16.06 9.21 -3.23
CA VAL A 19 -15.42 9.41 -1.91
C VAL A 19 -14.84 8.09 -1.39
N ALA A 20 -15.56 6.97 -1.54
CA ALA A 20 -15.04 5.67 -1.11
C ALA A 20 -13.76 5.28 -1.86
N ILE A 21 -13.71 5.51 -3.18
CA ILE A 21 -12.52 5.26 -4.00
C ILE A 21 -11.35 6.14 -3.57
N GLU A 22 -11.60 7.44 -3.34
CA GLU A 22 -10.57 8.39 -2.91
C GLU A 22 -9.97 8.02 -1.54
N VAL A 23 -10.80 7.60 -0.59
CA VAL A 23 -10.35 7.12 0.73
C VAL A 23 -9.50 5.87 0.58
N VAL A 24 -9.90 4.91 -0.25
CA VAL A 24 -9.13 3.68 -0.48
C VAL A 24 -7.78 3.98 -1.14
N LEU A 25 -7.75 4.86 -2.15
CA LEU A 25 -6.51 5.31 -2.80
C LEU A 25 -5.57 6.02 -1.83
N THR A 26 -6.12 6.87 -0.96
CA THR A 26 -5.34 7.58 0.06
C THR A 26 -4.75 6.61 1.08
N ALA A 27 -5.56 5.68 1.59
CA ALA A 27 -5.11 4.65 2.51
C ALA A 27 -4.02 3.77 1.88
N TYR A 28 -4.22 3.38 0.62
CA TYR A 28 -3.24 2.64 -0.17
C TYR A 28 -1.92 3.42 -0.31
N ALA A 29 -1.98 4.71 -0.65
CA ALA A 29 -0.80 5.56 -0.80
C ALA A 29 -0.03 5.70 0.52
N ILE A 30 -0.74 5.86 1.64
CA ILE A 30 -0.13 5.92 2.99
C ILE A 30 0.60 4.60 3.29
N VAL A 31 -0.04 3.46 3.06
CA VAL A 31 0.57 2.14 3.29
C VAL A 31 1.80 1.94 2.40
N ALA A 32 1.71 2.28 1.12
CA ALA A 32 2.82 2.18 0.19
C ALA A 32 3.99 3.09 0.61
N ALA A 33 3.71 4.33 1.00
CA ALA A 33 4.72 5.26 1.49
C ALA A 33 5.43 4.74 2.75
N LEU A 34 4.69 4.16 3.70
CA LEU A 34 5.27 3.56 4.90
C LEU A 34 6.19 2.38 4.57
N LEU A 35 5.79 1.50 3.64
CA LEU A 35 6.61 0.37 3.21
C LEU A 35 7.88 0.82 2.49
N VAL A 36 7.80 1.85 1.64
CA VAL A 36 8.97 2.44 0.99
C VAL A 36 9.90 3.08 2.02
N ALA A 37 9.35 3.85 2.98
CA ALA A 37 10.14 4.45 4.05
C ALA A 37 10.86 3.39 4.89
N ARG A 38 10.18 2.28 5.22
CA ARG A 38 10.78 1.12 5.89
C ARG A 38 11.95 0.55 5.10
N LEU A 39 11.75 0.29 3.80
CA LEU A 39 12.80 -0.24 2.93
C LEU A 39 14.02 0.68 2.90
N VAL A 40 13.80 2.00 2.76
CA VAL A 40 14.88 3.00 2.73
C VAL A 40 15.63 3.05 4.05
N VAL A 41 14.93 3.06 5.19
CA VAL A 41 15.53 3.07 6.52
C VAL A 41 16.38 1.81 6.76
N HIS A 42 15.91 0.66 6.30
CA HIS A 42 16.65 -0.61 6.37
C HIS A 42 17.85 -0.64 5.41
N MET A 43 17.69 -0.15 4.18
CA MET A 43 18.80 -0.04 3.22
C MET A 43 19.92 0.87 3.73
N LEU A 44 19.57 1.98 4.37
CA LEU A 44 20.51 2.92 4.98
C LEU A 44 21.14 2.41 6.29
N ALA A 45 20.75 1.22 6.75
CA ALA A 45 21.20 0.62 8.01
C ALA A 45 21.09 1.59 9.21
N ILE A 46 20.02 2.39 9.24
CA ILE A 46 19.78 3.39 10.29
C ILE A 46 19.69 2.66 11.63
N PRO A 47 20.48 3.03 12.65
CA PRO A 47 20.46 2.33 13.94
C PRO A 47 19.08 2.26 14.60
N ARG A 48 18.76 1.13 15.26
CA ARG A 48 17.46 0.89 15.93
C ARG A 48 17.14 1.85 17.07
N TRP A 49 18.15 2.50 17.66
CA TRP A 49 17.96 3.47 18.74
C TRP A 49 17.40 4.81 18.22
N ILE A 50 17.37 5.02 16.90
CA ILE A 50 16.77 6.20 16.29
C ILE A 50 15.25 5.99 16.25
N TRP A 51 14.53 6.90 16.89
CA TRP A 51 13.08 6.83 17.06
C TRP A 51 12.34 6.65 15.73
N THR A 52 12.79 7.31 14.66
CA THR A 52 12.22 7.19 13.30
C THR A 52 12.16 5.74 12.82
N ARG A 53 13.23 4.95 13.01
CA ARG A 53 13.24 3.54 12.61
C ARG A 53 12.24 2.75 13.43
N SER A 54 12.24 2.91 14.75
CA SER A 54 11.33 2.18 15.64
C SER A 54 9.85 2.45 15.33
N THR A 55 9.50 3.70 15.01
CA THR A 55 8.13 4.10 14.67
C THR A 55 7.69 3.51 13.35
N ILE A 56 8.55 3.56 12.32
CA ILE A 56 8.27 2.95 11.02
C ILE A 56 8.15 1.43 11.18
N ASP A 57 9.03 0.82 11.96
CA ASP A 57 8.99 -0.61 12.24
C ASP A 57 7.68 -1.03 12.90
N ALA A 58 7.27 -0.35 13.97
CA ALA A 58 6.02 -0.63 14.65
C ALA A 58 4.80 -0.45 13.73
N ALA A 59 4.78 0.60 12.91
CA ALA A 59 3.66 0.88 12.00
C ALA A 59 3.53 -0.15 10.86
N THR A 60 4.65 -0.75 10.43
CA THR A 60 4.68 -1.64 9.27
C THR A 60 4.79 -3.12 9.64
N GLN A 61 5.09 -3.46 10.90
CA GLN A 61 5.30 -4.83 11.34
C GLN A 61 4.11 -5.75 11.05
N MET A 62 2.88 -5.28 11.26
CA MET A 62 1.69 -6.08 10.98
C MET A 62 1.48 -6.34 9.49
N LEU A 63 1.98 -5.45 8.62
CA LEU A 63 1.89 -5.60 7.16
C LEU A 63 2.89 -6.62 6.63
N ILE A 64 4.10 -6.65 7.20
CA ILE A 64 5.18 -7.55 6.75
C ILE A 64 5.19 -8.90 7.46
N LEU A 65 4.49 -9.04 8.60
CA LEU A 65 4.42 -10.27 9.38
C LEU A 65 4.17 -11.54 8.53
N PRO A 66 3.17 -11.60 7.62
CA PRO A 66 2.96 -12.81 6.82
C PRO A 66 4.16 -13.15 5.92
N LEU A 67 4.90 -12.15 5.45
CA LEU A 67 6.09 -12.36 4.62
C LEU A 67 7.28 -12.86 5.45
N THR A 68 7.34 -12.51 6.73
CA THR A 68 8.41 -12.99 7.64
C THR A 68 8.29 -14.47 8.00
N LEU A 69 7.12 -15.08 7.79
CA LEU A 69 6.90 -16.52 8.03
C LEU A 69 7.46 -17.41 6.93
N LEU A 70 7.85 -16.82 5.79
CA LEU A 70 8.38 -17.57 4.66
C LEU A 70 9.82 -18.05 4.95
N PRO A 71 10.16 -19.30 4.56
CA PRO A 71 11.53 -19.78 4.68
C PRO A 71 12.48 -18.89 3.87
N GLY A 72 13.59 -18.47 4.49
CA GLY A 72 14.55 -17.55 3.88
C GLY A 72 14.26 -16.06 4.12
N ALA A 73 13.20 -15.72 4.86
CA ALA A 73 12.84 -14.33 5.15
C ALA A 73 13.90 -13.54 5.96
N SER A 74 14.77 -14.23 6.70
CA SER A 74 15.82 -13.61 7.53
C SER A 74 17.07 -13.21 6.74
N GLY A 75 17.15 -13.53 5.45
CA GLY A 75 18.29 -13.16 4.61
C GLY A 75 18.35 -11.64 4.40
N THR A 76 19.44 -11.03 4.85
CA THR A 76 19.76 -9.64 4.52
C THR A 76 20.24 -9.55 3.08
N ILE A 77 19.72 -8.60 2.33
CA ILE A 77 20.06 -8.38 0.92
C ILE A 77 20.88 -7.10 0.78
N VAL A 78 20.40 -5.97 1.31
CA VAL A 78 21.06 -4.65 1.22
C VAL A 78 20.96 -3.93 2.55
N GLY A 79 22.08 -3.66 3.21
CA GLY A 79 22.09 -3.12 4.57
C GLY A 79 21.39 -4.07 5.54
N ASP A 80 20.35 -3.57 6.23
CA ASP A 80 19.45 -4.36 7.07
C ASP A 80 18.17 -4.82 6.33
N ALA A 81 18.02 -4.47 5.04
CA ALA A 81 16.82 -4.80 4.28
C ALA A 81 16.77 -6.29 3.93
N THR A 82 15.63 -6.90 4.22
CA THR A 82 15.38 -8.34 4.05
C THR A 82 14.49 -8.63 2.85
N LEU A 83 14.45 -9.88 2.39
CA LEU A 83 13.57 -10.30 1.30
C LEU A 83 12.09 -9.90 1.50
N PRO A 84 11.49 -10.00 2.71
CA PRO A 84 10.17 -9.47 3.01
C PRO A 84 10.00 -7.98 2.69
N ASP A 85 11.00 -7.15 2.98
CA ASP A 85 10.92 -5.69 2.76
C ASP A 85 10.80 -5.39 1.26
N PHE A 86 11.64 -6.02 0.43
CA PHE A 86 11.57 -5.90 -1.02
C PHE A 86 10.27 -6.46 -1.60
N THR A 87 9.82 -7.60 -1.07
CA THR A 87 8.58 -8.25 -1.53
C THR A 87 7.37 -7.40 -1.21
N ALA A 88 7.30 -6.78 -0.02
CA ALA A 88 6.22 -5.88 0.37
C ALA A 88 6.12 -4.66 -0.54
N VAL A 89 7.26 -4.01 -0.83
CA VAL A 89 7.30 -2.86 -1.75
C VAL A 89 6.97 -3.29 -3.18
N GLY A 90 7.54 -4.40 -3.65
CA GLY A 90 7.30 -4.91 -4.99
C GLY A 90 5.83 -5.30 -5.22
N THR A 91 5.21 -5.99 -4.28
CA THR A 91 3.78 -6.35 -4.35
C THR A 91 2.87 -5.13 -4.38
N MET A 92 3.17 -4.09 -3.59
CA MET A 92 2.45 -2.82 -3.69
C MET A 92 2.65 -2.19 -5.08
N ALA A 93 3.89 -2.08 -5.57
CA ALA A 93 4.16 -1.50 -6.89
C ALA A 93 3.45 -2.23 -8.04
N LEU A 94 3.20 -3.54 -7.91
CA LEU A 94 2.49 -4.33 -8.92
C LEU A 94 1.02 -3.93 -9.07
N VAL A 95 0.35 -3.47 -8.01
CA VAL A 95 -1.08 -3.11 -8.06
C VAL A 95 -1.37 -2.05 -9.13
N PRO A 96 -0.75 -0.85 -9.13
CA PRO A 96 -0.99 0.15 -10.16
C PRO A 96 -0.51 -0.32 -11.54
N LEU A 97 0.60 -1.07 -11.62
CA LEU A 97 1.10 -1.60 -12.89
C LEU A 97 0.09 -2.55 -13.56
N VAL A 98 -0.53 -3.44 -12.79
CA VAL A 98 -1.58 -4.34 -13.28
C VAL A 98 -2.81 -3.57 -13.73
N LEU A 99 -3.22 -2.53 -12.99
CA LEU A 99 -4.34 -1.67 -13.39
C LEU A 99 -4.07 -0.94 -14.71
N ILE A 100 -2.87 -0.37 -14.86
CA ILE A 100 -2.43 0.30 -16.10
C ILE A 100 -2.38 -0.70 -17.26
N ALA A 101 -1.80 -1.89 -17.05
CA ALA A 101 -1.69 -2.92 -18.08
C ALA A 101 -3.07 -3.42 -18.55
N ARG A 102 -4.06 -3.54 -17.64
CA ARG A 102 -5.43 -3.91 -18.01
C ARG A 102 -6.15 -2.80 -18.77
N SER A 103 -5.92 -1.54 -18.41
CA SER A 103 -6.47 -0.38 -19.12
C SER A 103 -6.02 -0.36 -20.59
N HIS A 104 -4.72 -0.57 -20.83
CA HIS A 104 -4.15 -0.59 -22.18
C HIS A 104 -4.63 -1.73 -23.08
N ARG A 105 -5.11 -2.85 -22.52
CA ARG A 105 -5.61 -3.99 -23.30
C ARG A 105 -7.11 -3.85 -23.65
N ALA A 106 -7.83 -2.95 -22.98
CA ALA A 106 -9.26 -2.75 -23.16
C ALA A 106 -9.63 -1.58 -24.09
N GLY A 107 -8.63 -0.80 -24.57
CA GLY A 107 -8.77 0.24 -25.59
C GLY A 107 -8.11 -0.18 -26.90
#